data_AF-A0A2U7PG78-F1
#
_entry.id   AF-A0A2U7PG78-F1
#
_cell.length_a   1.000
_cell.length_b   1.000
_cell.length_c   1.000
_cell.angle_alpha   90.00
_cell.angle_beta   90.00
_cell.angle_gamma   90.00
#
_symmetry.space_group_name_H-M   'P 1'
#
loop_
_entity.id
_entity.type
_entity.pdbx_description
1 polymer ?
#
loop_
_entity_poly.entity_id
_entity_poly.type
_entity_poly.pdbx_seq_one_letter_code
_entity_poly.pdbx_strand_id
1 'polypeptide(L)'
;MDLKEYAKKVEGLCIDYDGIYGHQCVDLIKHYAQNVLGVKLGSFGGSAKNGWDNTYNTFPASQFEKITDKSRFQVGDIIFWDRGEHGHVAIITKTFGNGAFEVIEQNVGNGDGKGADDCVKLSVYPNYNDVLGVYRFKGKMSQEMEEKLSKAQELGIFNGKDLDKPASRAEVALMCLRIFELMFEKIEK
;
A
#
# COMPACT_ATOMS: atom_id res chain seq x y z
N MET A 1 -10.44 9.50 3.02
CA MET A 1 -10.47 9.98 1.63
C MET A 1 -10.19 8.80 0.73
N ASP A 2 -11.01 8.60 -0.29
CA ASP A 2 -10.74 7.57 -1.31
C ASP A 2 -9.73 8.07 -2.36
N LEU A 3 -9.18 7.16 -3.17
CA LEU A 3 -8.15 7.51 -4.17
C LEU A 3 -8.64 8.49 -5.24
N LYS A 4 -9.91 8.42 -5.65
CA LYS A 4 -10.45 9.28 -6.71
C LYS A 4 -10.63 10.71 -6.20
N GLU A 5 -11.12 10.84 -4.96
CA GLU A 5 -11.18 12.12 -4.26
C GLU A 5 -9.78 12.70 -4.04
N TYR A 6 -8.83 11.86 -3.61
CA TYR A 6 -7.43 12.25 -3.45
C TYR A 6 -6.83 12.81 -4.75
N ALA A 7 -6.94 12.05 -5.85
CA ALA A 7 -6.38 12.43 -7.13
C ALA A 7 -6.86 13.82 -7.58
N LYS A 8 -8.17 14.08 -7.50
CA LYS A 8 -8.74 15.39 -7.82
C LYS A 8 -8.25 16.52 -6.92
N LYS A 9 -7.97 16.22 -5.65
CA LYS A 9 -7.53 17.22 -4.68
C LYS A 9 -6.07 17.62 -4.89
N VAL A 10 -5.23 16.69 -5.32
CA VAL A 10 -3.79 16.93 -5.45
C VAL A 10 -3.34 17.24 -6.88
N GLU A 11 -4.15 16.96 -7.90
CA GLU A 11 -3.83 17.29 -9.29
C GLU A 11 -3.52 18.79 -9.45
N GLY A 12 -2.38 19.09 -10.08
CA GLY A 12 -1.85 20.44 -10.26
C GLY A 12 -1.09 21.02 -9.06
N LEU A 13 -1.08 20.35 -7.90
CA LEU A 13 -0.26 20.77 -6.76
C LEU A 13 1.18 20.28 -6.90
N CYS A 14 2.13 21.05 -6.38
CA CYS A 14 3.52 20.63 -6.21
C CYS A 14 3.73 20.23 -4.74
N ILE A 15 3.77 18.93 -4.47
CA ILE A 15 3.88 18.37 -3.12
C ILE A 15 5.34 18.14 -2.78
N ASP A 16 5.87 18.91 -1.83
CA ASP A 16 7.16 18.67 -1.18
C ASP A 16 6.85 18.17 0.24
N TYR A 17 7.00 16.86 0.47
CA TYR A 17 6.54 16.22 1.70
C TYR A 17 7.60 16.29 2.81
N ASP A 18 8.88 16.18 2.45
CA ASP A 18 9.98 16.16 3.42
C ASP A 18 10.85 17.43 3.44
N GLY A 19 10.63 18.37 2.53
CA GLY A 19 11.39 19.63 2.42
C GLY A 19 12.75 19.45 1.74
N ILE A 20 13.02 18.30 1.13
CA ILE A 20 14.31 17.94 0.55
C ILE A 20 14.15 17.64 -0.95
N TYR A 21 14.96 18.31 -1.79
CA TYR A 21 14.95 18.15 -3.24
C TYR A 21 13.65 18.61 -3.95
N GLY A 22 12.78 19.36 -3.27
CA GLY A 22 11.57 19.92 -3.86
C GLY A 22 10.46 18.88 -4.00
N HIS A 23 9.65 18.97 -5.05
CA HIS A 23 8.47 18.11 -5.20
C HIS A 23 8.79 16.85 -6.03
N GLN A 24 9.31 15.81 -5.39
CA GLN A 24 9.76 14.57 -6.04
C GLN A 24 8.63 13.53 -6.21
N CYS A 25 8.86 12.52 -7.06
CA CYS A 25 7.93 11.40 -7.22
C CYS A 25 7.65 10.68 -5.89
N VAL A 26 8.66 10.55 -5.02
CA VAL A 26 8.54 9.89 -3.70
C VAL A 26 7.71 10.70 -2.69
N ASP A 27 7.65 12.03 -2.81
CA ASP A 27 6.84 12.89 -1.93
C ASP A 27 5.36 12.60 -2.10
N LEU A 28 4.91 12.48 -3.35
CA LEU A 28 3.54 12.13 -3.67
C LEU A 28 3.14 10.78 -3.05
N ILE A 29 4.05 9.79 -3.03
CA ILE A 29 3.78 8.46 -2.47
C ILE A 29 3.68 8.51 -0.94
N LYS A 30 4.57 9.25 -0.27
CA LYS A 30 4.48 9.46 1.18
C LYS A 30 3.18 10.18 1.55
N HIS A 31 2.83 11.22 0.78
CA HIS A 31 1.59 11.97 0.98
C HIS A 31 0.34 11.10 0.77
N TYR A 32 0.33 10.26 -0.27
CA TYR A 32 -0.74 9.28 -0.52
C TYR A 32 -0.87 8.27 0.61
N ALA A 33 0.24 7.68 1.05
CA ALA A 33 0.23 6.70 2.13
C ALA A 33 -0.32 7.29 3.43
N GLN A 34 0.03 8.53 3.77
CA GLN A 34 -0.50 9.19 4.96
C GLN A 34 -1.99 9.52 4.82
N ASN A 35 -2.41 10.10 3.69
CA ASN A 35 -3.76 10.68 3.55
C ASN A 35 -4.84 9.69 3.10
N VAL A 36 -4.46 8.64 2.37
CA VAL A 36 -5.40 7.65 1.83
C VAL A 36 -5.24 6.32 2.56
N LEU A 37 -4.02 5.81 2.69
CA LEU A 37 -3.78 4.52 3.35
C LEU A 37 -3.73 4.63 4.88
N GLY A 38 -3.50 5.83 5.41
CA GLY A 38 -3.37 6.10 6.84
C GLY A 38 -2.16 5.42 7.48
N VAL A 39 -1.08 5.24 6.72
CA VAL A 39 0.17 4.66 7.20
C VAL A 39 1.35 5.58 6.86
N LYS A 40 2.40 5.53 7.69
CA LYS A 40 3.64 6.25 7.42
C LYS A 40 4.64 5.29 6.79
N LEU A 41 5.09 5.59 5.57
CA LEU A 41 6.12 4.81 4.90
C LEU A 41 7.51 5.05 5.52
N GLY A 42 8.39 4.07 5.35
CA GLY A 42 9.81 4.21 5.67
C GLY A 42 10.54 5.15 4.71
N SER A 43 11.86 5.27 4.90
CA SER A 43 12.70 6.09 4.01
C SER A 43 12.78 5.47 2.62
N PHE A 44 12.77 6.30 1.58
CA PHE A 44 13.11 5.89 0.21
C PHE A 44 14.63 5.96 -0.04
N GLY A 45 15.44 6.40 0.93
CA GLY A 45 16.90 6.49 0.74
C GLY A 45 17.32 7.37 -0.45
N GLY A 46 16.52 8.40 -0.76
CA GLY A 46 16.79 9.34 -1.85
C GLY A 46 16.36 8.88 -3.25
N SER A 47 15.76 7.70 -3.45
CA SER A 47 15.35 7.27 -4.80
C SER A 47 14.14 6.32 -4.81
N ALA A 48 13.40 6.30 -5.91
CA ALA A 48 12.32 5.34 -6.13
C ALA A 48 12.86 3.91 -6.24
N LYS A 49 14.06 3.70 -6.79
CA LYS A 49 14.72 2.38 -6.84
C LYS A 49 14.94 1.79 -5.46
N ASN A 50 15.47 2.57 -4.53
CA ASN A 50 15.65 2.14 -3.14
C ASN A 50 14.31 1.78 -2.47
N GLY A 51 13.23 2.51 -2.80
CA GLY A 51 11.88 2.15 -2.41
C GLY A 51 11.41 0.81 -3.00
N TRP A 52 11.66 0.58 -4.29
CA TRP A 52 11.34 -0.68 -4.96
C TRP A 52 12.08 -1.87 -4.33
N ASP A 53 13.39 -1.74 -4.16
CA ASP A 53 14.26 -2.75 -3.56
C ASP A 53 14.00 -2.92 -2.06
N ASN A 54 13.26 -1.99 -1.45
CA ASN A 54 12.90 -1.97 -0.04
C ASN A 54 14.11 -1.89 0.90
N THR A 55 15.20 -1.25 0.46
CA THR A 55 16.51 -1.22 1.14
C THR A 55 16.41 -0.72 2.58
N TYR A 56 15.46 0.17 2.86
CA TYR A 56 15.27 0.80 4.17
C TYR A 56 13.96 0.40 4.85
N ASN A 57 13.38 -0.74 4.46
CA ASN A 57 12.04 -1.17 4.90
C ASN A 57 10.98 -0.08 4.64
N THR A 58 11.06 0.56 3.45
CA THR A 58 10.10 1.56 2.95
C THR A 58 8.67 1.04 3.00
N PHE A 59 8.49 -0.22 2.60
CA PHE A 59 7.23 -0.95 2.56
C PHE A 59 7.32 -2.20 3.45
N PRO A 60 6.86 -2.11 4.72
CA PRO A 60 6.85 -3.25 5.62
C PRO A 60 5.98 -4.39 5.07
N ALA A 61 6.53 -5.62 5.04
CA ALA A 61 5.82 -6.79 4.53
C ALA A 61 4.53 -7.14 5.31
N SER A 62 4.41 -6.67 6.56
CA SER A 62 3.19 -6.77 7.36
C SER A 62 2.02 -5.95 6.80
N GLN A 63 2.32 -4.89 6.04
CA GLN A 63 1.32 -3.94 5.52
C GLN A 63 1.23 -3.97 3.99
N PHE A 64 2.29 -4.38 3.31
CA PHE A 64 2.38 -4.35 1.86
C PHE A 64 2.78 -5.70 1.26
N GLU A 65 2.26 -5.99 0.07
CA GLU A 65 2.66 -7.10 -0.78
C GLU A 65 3.46 -6.55 -1.97
N LYS A 66 4.63 -7.14 -2.27
CA LYS A 66 5.39 -6.85 -3.48
C LYS A 66 4.92 -7.78 -4.60
N ILE A 67 4.50 -7.21 -5.73
CA ILE A 67 3.91 -7.96 -6.86
C ILE A 67 4.65 -7.60 -8.15
N THR A 68 5.19 -8.60 -8.84
CA THR A 68 5.84 -8.46 -10.16
C THR A 68 5.00 -9.01 -11.30
N ASP A 69 4.00 -9.84 -10.99
CA ASP A 69 3.04 -10.34 -11.97
C ASP A 69 2.08 -9.20 -12.40
N LYS A 70 2.33 -8.68 -13.60
CA LYS A 70 1.63 -7.55 -14.21
C LYS A 70 0.13 -7.82 -14.39
N SER A 71 -0.30 -9.07 -14.50
CA SER A 71 -1.72 -9.44 -14.63
C SER A 71 -2.50 -9.15 -13.35
N ARG A 72 -1.80 -9.06 -12.21
CA ARG A 72 -2.41 -8.80 -10.90
C ARG A 72 -2.57 -7.32 -10.61
N PHE A 73 -1.93 -6.40 -11.34
CA PHE A 73 -1.91 -4.97 -11.02
C PHE A 73 -3.32 -4.37 -11.02
N GLN A 74 -3.58 -3.48 -10.07
CA GLN A 74 -4.90 -2.90 -9.87
C GLN A 74 -4.83 -1.44 -9.39
N VAL A 75 -5.99 -0.77 -9.41
CA VAL A 75 -6.15 0.59 -8.88
C VAL A 75 -5.73 0.66 -7.41
N GLY A 76 -4.94 1.67 -7.06
CA GLY A 76 -4.41 1.90 -5.71
C GLY A 76 -3.03 1.31 -5.43
N ASP A 77 -2.52 0.48 -6.35
CA ASP A 77 -1.15 -0.01 -6.29
C ASP A 77 -0.13 1.12 -6.48
N ILE A 78 0.98 1.03 -5.74
CA ILE A 78 2.15 1.91 -5.89
C ILE A 78 3.08 1.25 -6.90
N ILE A 79 3.22 1.84 -8.08
CA ILE A 79 3.87 1.25 -9.26
C ILE A 79 5.25 1.86 -9.50
N PHE A 80 6.23 1.03 -9.88
CA PHE A 80 7.64 1.40 -10.01
C PHE A 80 8.21 1.14 -11.41
N TRP A 81 9.10 2.01 -11.86
CA TRP A 81 9.89 1.85 -13.10
C TRP A 81 11.39 1.98 -12.84
N ASP A 82 12.18 1.29 -13.63
CA ASP A 82 13.63 1.47 -13.72
C ASP A 82 13.98 2.58 -14.73
N ARG A 83 13.68 3.83 -14.38
CA ARG A 83 13.96 5.01 -15.23
C ARG A 83 15.11 5.82 -14.68
N GLY A 84 16.14 6.06 -15.49
CA GLY A 84 17.30 6.85 -15.10
C GLY A 84 18.04 6.30 -13.88
N GLU A 85 18.74 7.15 -13.15
CA GLU A 85 19.52 6.76 -11.97
C GLU A 85 18.64 6.45 -10.76
N HIS A 86 17.57 7.23 -10.56
CA HIS A 86 16.76 7.19 -9.33
C HIS A 86 15.47 6.37 -9.44
N GLY A 87 15.09 5.92 -10.63
CA GLY A 87 13.83 5.23 -10.87
C GLY A 87 12.64 6.20 -10.86
N HIS A 88 11.44 5.64 -11.06
CA HIS A 88 10.20 6.41 -10.95
C HIS A 88 9.14 5.63 -10.17
N VAL A 89 8.24 6.35 -9.50
CA VAL A 89 7.14 5.77 -8.75
C VAL A 89 5.86 6.61 -8.90
N ALA A 90 4.72 5.93 -9.00
CA ALA A 90 3.40 6.54 -9.14
C ALA A 90 2.32 5.69 -8.46
N ILE A 91 1.06 6.11 -8.55
CA ILE A 91 -0.10 5.36 -8.04
C ILE A 91 -1.07 5.07 -9.18
N ILE A 92 -1.47 3.81 -9.38
CA ILE A 92 -2.44 3.45 -10.41
C ILE A 92 -3.83 4.02 -10.05
N THR A 93 -4.39 4.88 -10.90
CA THR A 93 -5.75 5.45 -10.72
C THR A 93 -6.80 4.72 -11.55
N LYS A 94 -6.40 4.10 -12.66
CA LYS A 94 -7.31 3.39 -13.56
C LYS A 94 -6.60 2.31 -14.37
N THR A 95 -7.30 1.21 -14.64
CA THR A 95 -6.90 0.21 -15.64
C THR A 95 -7.94 0.17 -16.76
N PHE A 96 -7.50 0.03 -18.01
CA PHE A 96 -8.39 0.10 -19.19
C PHE A 96 -8.73 -1.28 -19.79
N GLY A 97 -8.26 -2.37 -19.17
CA GLY A 97 -8.56 -3.76 -19.60
C GLY A 97 -7.80 -4.24 -20.84
N ASN A 98 -7.17 -3.35 -21.60
CA ASN A 98 -6.34 -3.67 -22.77
C ASN A 98 -4.83 -3.58 -22.47
N GLY A 99 -4.44 -3.57 -21.20
CA GLY A 99 -3.06 -3.38 -20.76
C GLY A 99 -2.64 -1.92 -20.56
N ALA A 100 -3.41 -0.95 -21.09
CA ALA A 100 -3.19 0.46 -20.76
C ALA A 100 -3.69 0.78 -19.35
N PHE A 101 -3.10 1.79 -18.72
CA PHE A 101 -3.43 2.24 -17.38
C PHE A 101 -3.15 3.74 -17.20
N GLU A 102 -3.81 4.33 -16.21
CA GLU A 102 -3.61 5.71 -15.77
C GLU A 102 -2.96 5.70 -14.39
N VAL A 103 -2.06 6.64 -14.17
CA VAL A 103 -1.46 6.89 -12.87
C VAL A 103 -1.57 8.35 -12.49
N ILE A 104 -1.55 8.60 -11.19
CA ILE A 104 -1.19 9.91 -10.64
C ILE A 104 0.28 9.90 -10.23
N GLU A 105 1.03 10.88 -10.73
CA GLU A 105 2.47 10.96 -10.59
C GLU A 105 2.94 12.41 -10.42
N GLN A 106 4.18 12.58 -9.97
CA GLN A 106 4.85 13.87 -9.76
C GLN A 106 6.29 13.75 -10.27
N ASN A 107 6.90 14.88 -10.63
CA ASN A 107 8.29 14.98 -11.09
C ASN A 107 8.61 14.14 -12.34
N VAL A 108 7.80 14.29 -13.38
CA VAL A 108 7.98 13.63 -14.68
C VAL A 108 8.17 14.63 -15.83
N GLY A 109 8.38 15.91 -15.52
CA GLY A 109 8.81 16.94 -16.45
C GLY A 109 10.32 16.86 -16.63
N ASN A 110 11.03 17.91 -16.21
CA ASN A 110 12.49 17.93 -16.24
C ASN A 110 13.13 17.06 -15.15
N GLY A 111 12.35 16.61 -14.16
CA GLY A 111 12.83 15.66 -13.14
C GLY A 111 13.73 16.30 -12.10
N ASP A 112 13.84 17.64 -12.07
CA ASP A 112 14.70 18.36 -11.14
C ASP A 112 13.97 18.77 -9.84
N GLY A 113 12.68 18.42 -9.74
CA GLY A 113 11.82 18.71 -8.59
C GLY A 113 11.48 20.19 -8.48
N LYS A 114 11.53 20.93 -9.60
CA LYS A 114 11.29 22.37 -9.66
C LYS A 114 10.34 22.71 -10.79
N GLY A 115 9.68 23.86 -10.65
CA GLY A 115 8.77 24.35 -11.68
C GLY A 115 7.40 23.69 -11.62
N ALA A 116 6.50 24.11 -12.52
CA ALA A 116 5.11 23.65 -12.52
C ALA A 116 4.92 22.35 -13.32
N ASP A 117 5.86 22.00 -14.20
CA ASP A 117 5.86 20.79 -15.01
C ASP A 117 6.15 19.51 -14.21
N ASP A 118 6.75 19.69 -13.03
CA ASP A 118 7.01 18.63 -12.06
C ASP A 118 5.92 18.50 -10.99
N CYS A 119 4.88 19.35 -10.99
CA CYS A 119 3.69 19.18 -10.14
C CYS A 119 2.92 17.89 -10.48
N VAL A 120 2.05 17.48 -9.55
CA VAL A 120 1.20 16.30 -9.69
C VAL A 120 0.32 16.38 -10.93
N LYS A 121 0.30 15.29 -11.72
CA LYS A 121 -0.59 15.15 -12.88
C LYS A 121 -1.04 13.71 -13.08
N LEU A 122 -2.08 13.55 -13.89
CA LEU A 122 -2.52 12.26 -14.41
C LEU A 122 -1.81 11.96 -15.74
N SER A 123 -1.30 10.74 -15.85
CA SER A 123 -0.64 10.26 -17.06
C SER A 123 -1.18 8.90 -17.46
N VAL A 124 -1.30 8.67 -18.77
CA VAL A 124 -1.72 7.38 -19.34
C VAL A 124 -0.54 6.69 -19.99
N TYR A 125 -0.32 5.44 -19.61
CA TYR A 125 0.71 4.57 -20.18
C TYR A 125 0.06 3.46 -21.01
N PRO A 126 0.62 3.11 -22.19
CA PRO A 126 -0.03 2.18 -23.11
C PRO A 126 0.08 0.72 -22.68
N ASN A 127 1.09 0.37 -21.87
CA ASN A 127 1.35 -0.98 -21.40
C ASN A 127 2.35 -0.95 -20.23
N TYR A 128 2.50 -2.10 -19.56
CA TYR A 128 3.41 -2.28 -18.42
C TYR A 128 4.84 -2.70 -18.80
N ASN A 129 5.29 -2.56 -20.06
CA ASN A 129 6.55 -3.18 -20.50
C ASN A 129 7.75 -2.76 -19.65
N ASP A 130 7.88 -1.47 -19.35
CA ASP A 130 9.02 -0.89 -18.63
C ASP A 130 8.81 -0.83 -17.10
N VAL A 131 7.73 -1.45 -16.61
CA VAL A 131 7.37 -1.48 -15.18
C VAL A 131 8.09 -2.62 -14.49
N LEU A 132 8.74 -2.31 -13.35
CA LEU A 132 9.39 -3.28 -12.48
C LEU A 132 8.36 -4.13 -11.71
N GLY A 133 7.36 -3.46 -11.16
CA GLY A 133 6.28 -4.07 -10.40
C GLY A 133 5.56 -3.07 -9.52
N VAL A 134 4.80 -3.58 -8.57
CA VAL A 134 4.01 -2.77 -7.64
C VAL A 134 4.18 -3.19 -6.19
N TYR A 135 3.95 -2.25 -5.28
CA TYR A 135 3.58 -2.54 -3.90
C TYR A 135 2.08 -2.31 -3.71
N ARG A 136 1.41 -3.33 -3.20
CA ARG A 136 0.00 -3.31 -2.86
C ARG A 136 -0.19 -3.19 -1.36
N PHE A 137 -0.96 -2.21 -0.93
CA PHE A 137 -1.39 -2.14 0.46
C PHE A 137 -2.39 -3.27 0.75
N LYS A 138 -2.14 -4.06 1.80
CA LYS A 138 -3.00 -5.20 2.20
C LYS A 138 -4.35 -4.78 2.78
N GLY A 139 -4.57 -3.47 2.94
CA GLY A 139 -5.75 -2.89 3.58
C GLY A 139 -5.52 -2.65 5.06
N LYS A 140 -6.36 -1.80 5.65
CA LYS A 140 -6.51 -1.77 7.10
C LYS A 140 -7.38 -2.97 7.48
N MET A 141 -6.96 -3.74 8.48
CA MET A 141 -7.89 -4.63 9.15
C MET A 141 -9.03 -3.73 9.67
N SER A 142 -10.30 -4.09 9.42
CA SER A 142 -11.38 -3.22 9.89
C SER A 142 -11.28 -3.10 11.41
N GLN A 143 -11.61 -1.93 11.98
CA GLN A 143 -11.57 -1.76 13.43
C GLN A 143 -12.40 -2.85 14.14
N GLU A 144 -13.52 -3.26 13.55
CA GLU A 144 -14.32 -4.39 14.00
C GLU A 144 -13.56 -5.73 13.95
N MET A 145 -12.78 -6.00 12.90
CA MET A 145 -11.94 -7.19 12.81
C MET A 145 -10.74 -7.12 13.76
N GLU A 146 -10.13 -5.96 13.95
CA GLU A 146 -9.06 -5.74 14.94
C GLU A 146 -9.57 -5.98 16.36
N GLU A 147 -10.74 -5.44 16.70
CA GLU A 147 -11.42 -5.67 17.97
C GLU A 147 -11.78 -7.16 18.14
N LYS A 148 -12.31 -7.82 17.10
CA LYS A 148 -12.59 -9.26 17.13
C LYS A 148 -11.33 -10.11 17.28
N LEU A 149 -10.24 -9.77 16.59
CA LEU A 149 -8.95 -10.44 16.69
C LEU A 149 -8.34 -10.25 18.08
N SER A 150 -8.35 -9.03 18.60
CA SER A 150 -7.88 -8.71 19.95
C SER A 150 -8.69 -9.46 21.00
N LYS A 151 -10.02 -9.47 20.89
CA LYS A 151 -10.89 -10.24 21.78
C LYS A 151 -10.64 -11.74 21.68
N ALA A 152 -10.43 -12.27 20.47
CA ALA A 152 -10.11 -13.67 20.26
C ALA A 152 -8.75 -14.05 20.87
N GLN A 153 -7.77 -13.15 20.89
CA GLN A 153 -6.48 -13.35 21.55
C GLN A 153 -6.62 -13.32 23.08
N GLU A 154 -7.35 -12.36 23.64
CA GLU A 154 -7.64 -12.29 25.09
C GLU A 154 -8.29 -13.58 25.60
N LEU A 155 -9.26 -14.10 24.83
CA LEU A 155 -9.99 -15.32 25.14
C LEU A 155 -9.20 -16.60 24.79
N GLY A 156 -7.98 -16.46 24.26
CA GLY A 156 -7.14 -17.56 23.82
C GLY A 156 -7.73 -18.37 22.65
N ILE A 157 -8.77 -17.88 21.99
CA ILE A 157 -9.34 -18.54 20.81
C ILE A 157 -8.32 -18.48 19.68
N PHE A 158 -7.61 -17.37 19.51
CA PHE A 158 -6.60 -17.21 18.46
C PHE A 158 -5.18 -17.21 19.03
N ASN A 159 -4.28 -17.97 18.41
CA ASN A 159 -2.88 -18.11 18.86
C ASN A 159 -1.88 -17.24 18.07
N GLY A 160 -2.35 -16.29 17.26
CA GLY A 160 -1.47 -15.36 16.53
C GLY A 160 -0.76 -15.97 15.33
N LYS A 161 -1.17 -17.15 14.85
CA LYS A 161 -0.58 -17.75 13.64
C LYS A 161 -0.95 -16.97 12.37
N ASP A 162 -0.03 -17.06 11.41
CA ASP A 162 -0.14 -16.55 10.04
C ASP A 162 -1.49 -16.94 9.41
N LEU A 163 -2.29 -15.95 8.98
CA LEU A 163 -3.62 -16.17 8.40
C LEU A 163 -3.56 -17.00 7.11
N ASP A 164 -2.40 -17.03 6.46
CA ASP A 164 -2.15 -17.81 5.24
C ASP A 164 -1.80 -19.28 5.53
N LYS A 165 -1.68 -19.68 6.81
CA LYS A 165 -1.44 -21.07 7.23
C LYS A 165 -2.66 -21.61 7.97
N PRO A 166 -3.40 -22.58 7.40
CA PRO A 166 -4.58 -23.14 8.04
C PRO A 166 -4.21 -23.79 9.39
N ALA A 167 -5.07 -23.57 10.39
CA ALA A 167 -4.92 -24.15 11.72
C ALA A 167 -4.93 -25.69 11.66
N SER A 168 -4.12 -26.34 12.50
CA SER A 168 -4.15 -27.79 12.63
C SER A 168 -5.46 -28.28 13.26
N ARG A 169 -5.80 -29.56 13.07
CA ARG A 169 -7.01 -30.17 13.65
C ARG A 169 -7.07 -30.03 15.18
N ALA A 170 -5.92 -30.08 15.86
CA ALA A 170 -5.83 -29.89 17.30
C ALA A 170 -6.11 -28.44 17.72
N GLU A 171 -5.64 -27.46 16.95
CA GLU A 171 -5.90 -26.04 17.20
C GLU A 171 -7.37 -25.69 16.96
N VAL A 172 -7.97 -26.24 15.91
CA VAL A 172 -9.42 -26.10 15.67
C VAL A 172 -10.22 -26.74 16.81
N ALA A 173 -9.83 -27.93 17.30
CA ALA A 173 -10.50 -28.56 18.44
C ALA A 173 -10.40 -27.72 19.72
N LEU A 174 -9.23 -27.13 20.00
CA LEU A 174 -9.02 -26.24 21.14
C LEU A 174 -9.83 -24.94 21.00
N MET A 175 -9.89 -24.36 19.80
CA MET A 175 -10.74 -23.20 19.49
C MET A 175 -12.21 -23.52 19.76
N CYS A 176 -12.71 -24.67 19.28
CA CYS A 176 -14.09 -25.10 19.50
C CYS A 176 -14.40 -25.32 20.99
N LEU A 177 -13.48 -25.92 21.76
CA LEU A 177 -13.62 -26.10 23.20
C LEU A 177 -13.70 -24.75 23.94
N ARG A 178 -12.82 -23.80 23.62
CA ARG A 178 -12.83 -22.46 24.23
C ARG A 178 -14.10 -21.68 23.88
N ILE A 179 -14.57 -21.79 22.64
CA ILE A 179 -15.86 -21.20 22.24
C ILE A 179 -17.03 -21.85 23.00
N PHE A 180 -17.00 -23.17 23.19
CA PHE A 180 -18.01 -23.88 23.96
C PHE A 180 -18.03 -23.41 25.43
N GLU A 181 -16.88 -23.39 26.12
CA GLU A 181 -16.77 -22.89 27.50
C GLU A 181 -17.36 -21.48 27.63
N LEU A 182 -17.06 -20.58 26.69
CA LEU A 182 -17.57 -19.20 26.68
C LEU A 182 -19.07 -19.09 26.40
N MET A 183 -19.63 -19.99 25.59
CA MET A 183 -21.07 -20.01 25.31
C MET A 183 -21.88 -20.51 26.50
N PHE A 184 -21.32 -21.44 27.27
CA PHE A 184 -22.04 -22.11 28.36
C PHE A 184 -21.78 -21.49 29.75
N GLU A 185 -20.68 -20.74 29.96
CA GLU A 185 -20.49 -19.90 31.16
C GLU A 185 -21.54 -18.78 31.28
N LYS A 186 -22.08 -18.29 30.15
CA LYS A 186 -23.09 -17.21 30.14
C LYS A 186 -24.50 -17.67 30.52
N ILE A 187 -24.75 -18.97 30.63
CA ILE A 187 -26.08 -19.53 30.90
C ILE A 187 -26.33 -19.68 32.42
N GLU A 188 -25.29 -19.59 33.26
CA GLU A 188 -25.38 -19.80 34.71
C GLU A 188 -25.42 -18.51 35.56
N LYS A 189 -25.83 -17.37 35.01
CA LYS A 189 -26.12 -16.14 35.78
C LYS A 189 -27.58 -15.72 35.75
#